data_AF-A0A5N6ZB16-F1
#
_entry.id   AF-A0A5N6ZB16-F1
#
_cell.length_a   1.000
_cell.length_b   1.000
_cell.length_c   1.000
_cell.angle_alpha   90.00
_cell.angle_beta   90.00
_cell.angle_gamma   90.00
#
_symmetry.space_group_name_H-M   'P 1'
#
loop_
_entity.id
_entity.type
_entity.pdbx_description
1 polymer ?
#
loop_
_entity_poly.entity_id
_entity_poly.type
_entity_poly.pdbx_seq_one_letter_code
_entity_poly.pdbx_strand_id
1 'polypeptide(L)'
;MAIDRIPNIVGFQILHSLSLLISSAGDNDLFDLAKYFFWNPIDQDTHMTDYMFYTYMIDLFINGLIDYYFSHVVAIMLILESERLHASNKSTADFVNDNIRNQPTTRSLVSTSSFLYHTGDLQIFLKGLQMGVVYRAAHLAITNLLEITLFRHRLLMPVAHVISTLVLAELHMAWTHATISATSSTGSLLKLRHNHKTWRTLAMPSLVGAVARALIEYIPDAADSSFDLFFRKPEDSVHYVALFEVSTMLPTLILRVSVVLPASIALILLEASFLPETETTIVPGTNGRRARMSALVWGKISKIRSGFGGVYGLVRGSTYFWLWELHAKRCLLQTAVDTVIMWLGGGFEV
;
A
#
# COMPACT_ATOMS: atom_id res chain seq x y z
N MET A 1 34.00 -2.51 22.00
CA MET A 1 33.97 -1.72 20.75
C MET A 1 32.77 -2.05 19.86
N ALA A 2 32.49 -3.31 19.50
CA ALA A 2 31.24 -3.64 18.77
C ALA A 2 29.97 -3.62 19.66
N ILE A 3 30.10 -3.98 20.95
CA ILE A 3 28.98 -4.07 21.90
C ILE A 3 28.39 -2.69 22.23
N ASP A 4 29.22 -1.64 22.27
CA ASP A 4 28.80 -0.27 22.60
C ASP A 4 27.96 0.38 21.50
N ARG A 5 27.94 -0.21 20.29
CA ARG A 5 27.14 0.27 19.14
C ARG A 5 25.77 -0.40 19.03
N ILE A 6 25.54 -1.48 19.78
CA ILE A 6 24.27 -2.21 19.78
C ILE A 6 23.08 -1.30 20.13
N PRO A 7 23.14 -0.41 21.14
CA PRO A 7 22.01 0.47 21.46
C PRO A 7 21.65 1.43 20.33
N ASN A 8 22.65 1.96 19.61
CA ASN A 8 22.43 2.88 18.50
C ASN A 8 21.84 2.16 17.28
N ILE A 9 22.32 0.94 16.99
CA ILE A 9 21.79 0.10 15.92
C ILE A 9 20.33 -0.29 16.21
N VAL A 10 20.04 -0.69 17.45
CA VAL A 10 18.68 -1.02 17.89
C VAL A 10 17.77 0.21 17.85
N GLY A 11 18.25 1.37 18.30
CA GLY A 11 17.49 2.62 18.26
C GLY A 11 17.17 3.05 16.83
N PHE A 12 18.17 3.05 15.94
CA PHE A 12 17.99 3.32 14.51
C PHE A 12 16.97 2.35 13.89
N GLN A 13 17.07 1.06 14.20
CA GLN A 13 16.18 0.05 13.66
C GLN A 13 14.73 0.22 14.11
N ILE A 14 14.52 0.59 15.39
CA ILE A 14 13.20 0.87 15.94
C ILE A 14 12.61 2.09 15.25
N LEU A 15 13.40 3.16 15.10
CA LEU A 15 12.96 4.39 14.44
C LEU A 15 12.66 4.17 12.96
N HIS A 16 13.51 3.41 12.27
CA HIS A 16 13.32 3.01 10.88
C HIS A 16 12.05 2.17 10.70
N SER A 17 11.82 1.19 11.58
CA SER A 17 10.60 0.37 11.55
C SER A 17 9.33 1.18 11.84
N LEU A 18 9.40 2.13 12.76
CA LEU A 18 8.32 3.07 13.04
C LEU A 18 8.07 4.00 11.84
N SER A 19 9.13 4.51 11.23
CA SER A 19 9.07 5.32 10.01
C SER A 19 8.41 4.55 8.87
N LEU A 20 8.80 3.29 8.62
CA LEU A 20 8.16 2.44 7.61
C LEU A 20 6.69 2.11 7.93
N LEU A 21 6.35 1.95 9.21
CA LEU A 21 4.99 1.68 9.64
C LEU A 21 4.06 2.89 9.40
N ILE A 22 4.63 4.09 9.45
CA ILE A 22 3.91 5.37 9.39
C ILE A 22 3.92 5.95 7.96
N SER A 23 5.08 5.87 7.29
CA SER A 23 5.32 6.36 5.95
C SER A 23 4.28 5.81 5.00
N SER A 24 3.81 6.64 4.06
CA SER A 24 3.00 6.27 2.90
C SER A 24 3.67 5.15 2.06
N ALA A 25 4.97 4.89 2.29
CA ALA A 25 5.80 3.80 1.81
C ALA A 25 4.97 2.60 1.34
N GLY A 26 4.70 2.59 0.06
CA GLY A 26 3.71 1.72 -0.56
C GLY A 26 3.55 2.17 -1.98
N ASP A 27 3.24 3.44 -2.23
CA ASP A 27 3.09 3.93 -3.61
C ASP A 27 4.22 4.84 -4.09
N ASN A 28 4.84 5.64 -3.20
CA ASN A 28 5.81 6.67 -3.60
C ASN A 28 7.28 6.36 -3.28
N ASP A 29 7.62 5.64 -2.19
CA ASP A 29 9.04 5.40 -1.82
C ASP A 29 9.87 4.78 -2.95
N LEU A 30 9.36 3.75 -3.63
CA LEU A 30 10.12 3.05 -4.67
C LEU A 30 10.45 3.96 -5.86
N PHE A 31 9.55 4.89 -6.18
CA PHE A 31 9.71 5.80 -7.30
C PHE A 31 10.24 7.17 -6.92
N ASP A 32 10.15 7.62 -5.66
CA ASP A 32 10.88 8.77 -5.15
C ASP A 32 12.37 8.43 -5.02
N LEU A 33 12.70 7.20 -4.60
CA LEU A 33 14.05 6.65 -4.67
C LEU A 33 14.52 6.53 -6.14
N ALA A 34 13.68 6.01 -7.05
CA ALA A 34 13.99 5.98 -8.47
C ALA A 34 14.06 7.39 -9.10
N LYS A 35 13.24 8.36 -8.67
CA LYS A 35 13.22 9.75 -9.13
C LYS A 35 14.48 10.45 -8.66
N TYR A 36 14.90 10.24 -7.41
CA TYR A 36 16.20 10.67 -6.90
C TYR A 36 17.34 10.09 -7.75
N PHE A 37 17.28 8.80 -8.09
CA PHE A 37 18.31 8.12 -8.87
C PHE A 37 18.36 8.52 -10.36
N PHE A 38 17.22 8.65 -11.04
CA PHE A 38 17.14 8.93 -12.47
C PHE A 38 17.14 10.43 -12.81
N TRP A 39 16.67 11.30 -11.90
CA TRP A 39 16.42 12.71 -12.20
C TRP A 39 17.29 13.69 -11.41
N ASN A 40 17.94 13.29 -10.31
CA ASN A 40 19.05 14.10 -9.81
C ASN A 40 20.28 13.79 -10.65
N PRO A 41 20.91 14.80 -11.29
CA PRO A 41 22.20 14.59 -11.92
C PRO A 41 23.15 14.14 -10.81
N ILE A 42 23.62 12.89 -10.91
CA ILE A 42 24.75 12.39 -10.14
C ILE A 42 25.85 13.43 -10.32
N ASP A 43 26.20 14.12 -9.23
CA ASP A 43 27.37 14.99 -9.22
C ASP A 43 28.53 14.15 -9.76
N GLN A 44 29.18 14.66 -10.82
CA GLN A 44 30.20 13.96 -11.62
C GLN A 44 31.38 13.41 -10.81
N ASP A 45 31.48 13.75 -9.53
CA ASP A 45 32.56 13.38 -8.62
C ASP A 45 32.26 12.14 -7.75
N THR A 46 31.02 11.61 -7.75
CA THR A 46 30.72 10.34 -7.08
C THR A 46 30.79 9.18 -8.06
N HIS A 47 31.97 8.55 -8.15
CA HIS A 47 32.10 7.22 -8.73
C HIS A 47 31.28 6.22 -7.90
N MET A 48 29.99 6.11 -8.19
CA MET A 48 29.16 5.03 -7.69
C MET A 48 29.79 3.72 -8.19
N THR A 49 30.41 2.98 -7.28
CA THR A 49 31.02 1.69 -7.61
C THR A 49 29.93 0.76 -8.13
N ASP A 50 30.23 -0.04 -9.15
CA ASP A 50 29.27 -1.00 -9.74
C ASP A 50 28.54 -1.82 -8.67
N TYR A 51 29.25 -2.15 -7.58
CA TYR A 51 28.72 -2.83 -6.41
C TYR A 51 27.55 -2.10 -5.72
N MET A 52 27.66 -0.78 -5.48
CA MET A 52 26.60 0.01 -4.85
C MET A 52 25.36 0.13 -5.75
N PHE A 53 25.55 0.10 -7.07
CA PHE A 53 24.44 0.06 -8.01
C PHE A 53 23.68 -1.26 -7.94
N TYR A 54 24.39 -2.40 -7.90
CA TYR A 54 23.73 -3.70 -7.80
C TYR A 54 22.99 -3.88 -6.46
N THR A 55 23.58 -3.49 -5.33
CA THR A 55 22.93 -3.60 -4.02
C THR A 55 21.65 -2.76 -3.97
N TYR A 56 21.70 -1.54 -4.52
CA TYR A 56 20.54 -0.66 -4.62
C TYR A 56 19.44 -1.20 -5.54
N MET A 57 19.80 -1.75 -6.71
CA MET A 57 18.83 -2.35 -7.62
C MET A 57 18.18 -3.60 -7.04
N ILE A 58 18.94 -4.40 -6.28
CA ILE A 58 18.42 -5.56 -5.55
C ILE A 58 17.45 -5.12 -4.45
N ASP A 59 17.81 -4.10 -3.67
CA ASP A 59 16.96 -3.51 -2.63
C ASP A 59 15.63 -3.03 -3.22
N LEU A 60 15.69 -2.21 -4.26
CA LEU A 60 14.54 -1.67 -4.97
C LEU A 60 13.60 -2.78 -5.46
N PHE A 61 14.18 -3.85 -6.04
CA PHE A 61 13.42 -4.97 -6.57
C PHE A 61 12.76 -5.80 -5.46
N ILE A 62 13.50 -6.15 -4.41
CA ILE A 62 12.99 -6.97 -3.30
C ILE A 62 11.92 -6.20 -2.53
N ASN A 63 12.18 -4.95 -2.17
CA ASN A 63 11.22 -4.11 -1.45
C ASN A 63 9.97 -3.83 -2.28
N GLY A 64 10.10 -3.67 -3.61
CA GLY A 64 8.95 -3.58 -4.51
C GLY A 64 8.11 -4.85 -4.58
N LEU A 65 8.73 -6.02 -4.59
CA LEU A 65 8.00 -7.29 -4.56
C LEU A 65 7.31 -7.51 -3.22
N ILE A 66 7.95 -7.17 -2.11
CA ILE A 66 7.36 -7.24 -0.77
C ILE A 66 6.15 -6.32 -0.68
N ASP A 67 6.30 -5.07 -1.10
CA ASP A 67 5.19 -4.12 -1.12
C ASP A 67 4.03 -4.62 -1.98
N TYR A 68 4.30 -5.01 -3.23
CA TYR A 68 3.27 -5.54 -4.11
C TYR A 68 2.53 -6.74 -3.50
N TYR A 69 3.28 -7.70 -2.96
CA TYR A 69 2.70 -8.91 -2.39
C TYR A 69 1.85 -8.60 -1.15
N PHE A 70 2.37 -7.85 -0.18
CA PHE A 70 1.68 -7.59 1.09
C PHE A 70 0.60 -6.52 0.96
N SER A 71 0.93 -5.36 0.40
CA SER A 71 0.05 -4.18 0.35
C SER A 71 -1.07 -4.33 -0.66
N HIS A 72 -0.86 -5.10 -1.74
CA HIS A 72 -1.84 -5.26 -2.80
C HIS A 72 -2.43 -6.68 -2.82
N VAL A 73 -1.62 -7.71 -3.11
CA VAL A 73 -2.14 -9.07 -3.33
C VAL A 73 -2.81 -9.65 -2.08
N VAL A 74 -2.07 -9.76 -0.97
CA VAL A 74 -2.60 -10.33 0.28
C VAL A 74 -3.67 -9.44 0.89
N ALA A 75 -3.52 -8.11 0.81
CA ALA A 75 -4.52 -7.17 1.30
C ALA A 75 -5.87 -7.34 0.59
N ILE A 76 -5.88 -7.42 -0.75
CA ILE A 76 -7.11 -7.64 -1.52
C ILE A 76 -7.73 -9.00 -1.19
N MET A 77 -6.92 -10.05 -1.14
CA MET A 77 -7.40 -11.39 -0.78
C MET A 77 -8.03 -11.39 0.62
N LEU A 78 -7.39 -10.74 1.60
CA LEU A 78 -7.87 -10.62 2.97
C LEU A 78 -9.18 -9.84 3.07
N ILE A 79 -9.28 -8.71 2.35
CA ILE A 79 -10.50 -7.91 2.30
C ILE A 79 -11.66 -8.73 1.75
N LEU A 80 -11.47 -9.38 0.61
CA LEU A 80 -12.52 -10.16 -0.05
C LEU A 80 -12.88 -11.44 0.72
N GLU A 81 -11.90 -12.14 1.29
CA GLU A 81 -12.15 -13.32 2.14
C GLU A 81 -12.90 -12.92 3.41
N SER A 82 -12.54 -11.79 4.04
CA SER A 82 -13.22 -11.29 5.23
C SER A 82 -14.69 -10.99 4.93
N GLU A 83 -14.99 -10.31 3.81
CA GLU A 83 -16.38 -10.03 3.42
C GLU A 83 -17.15 -11.31 3.11
N ARG A 84 -16.52 -12.32 2.49
CA ARG A 84 -17.14 -13.63 2.24
C ARG A 84 -17.52 -14.32 3.55
N LEU A 85 -16.58 -14.43 4.50
CA LEU A 85 -16.83 -15.04 5.80
C LEU A 85 -17.92 -14.28 6.57
N HIS A 86 -17.94 -12.96 6.42
CA HIS A 86 -18.94 -12.09 7.02
C HIS A 86 -20.32 -12.15 6.36
N ALA A 87 -20.42 -12.53 5.09
CA ALA A 87 -21.68 -12.79 4.40
C ALA A 87 -22.28 -14.15 4.76
N SER A 88 -21.43 -15.12 5.16
CA SER A 88 -21.84 -16.46 5.57
C SER A 88 -22.39 -16.52 7.00
N ASN A 89 -21.99 -15.62 7.91
CA ASN A 89 -22.35 -15.69 9.33
C ASN A 89 -23.46 -14.69 9.70
N LYS A 90 -24.53 -15.22 10.28
CA LYS A 90 -25.76 -14.52 10.67
C LYS A 90 -25.67 -14.16 12.17
N SER A 91 -25.98 -12.90 12.52
CA SER A 91 -26.04 -12.31 13.88
C SER A 91 -24.72 -11.86 14.55
N THR A 92 -24.80 -10.70 15.22
CA THR A 92 -23.71 -9.96 15.89
C THR A 92 -23.26 -10.60 17.22
N ALA A 93 -24.09 -11.45 17.83
CA ALA A 93 -23.80 -12.09 19.12
C ALA A 93 -22.92 -13.35 19.00
N ASP A 94 -23.03 -14.08 17.87
CA ASP A 94 -22.19 -15.26 17.59
C ASP A 94 -20.77 -14.90 17.12
N PHE A 95 -20.55 -13.62 16.78
CA PHE A 95 -19.31 -13.09 16.20
C PHE A 95 -18.09 -13.15 17.13
N VAL A 96 -18.25 -12.87 18.43
CA VAL A 96 -17.12 -12.95 19.39
C VAL A 96 -16.63 -14.39 19.55
N ASN A 97 -17.54 -15.37 19.45
CA ASN A 97 -17.23 -16.78 19.55
C ASN A 97 -16.68 -17.35 18.22
N ASP A 98 -17.18 -16.86 17.08
CA ASP A 98 -16.75 -17.27 15.74
C ASP A 98 -15.41 -16.69 15.28
N ASN A 99 -14.96 -15.54 15.83
CA ASN A 99 -13.66 -14.95 15.49
C ASN A 99 -12.48 -15.87 15.89
N ILE A 100 -12.72 -16.81 16.80
CA ILE A 100 -11.78 -17.85 17.22
C ILE A 100 -11.83 -19.05 16.27
N ARG A 101 -12.99 -19.35 15.66
CA ARG A 101 -13.21 -20.55 14.83
C ARG A 101 -13.07 -20.34 13.32
N ASN A 102 -13.38 -19.16 12.78
CA ASN A 102 -13.45 -18.89 11.34
C ASN A 102 -12.53 -17.74 10.94
N GLN A 103 -11.23 -17.88 11.21
CA GLN A 103 -10.23 -16.91 10.78
C GLN A 103 -10.01 -17.01 9.26
N PRO A 104 -9.81 -15.88 8.55
CA PRO A 104 -9.50 -15.93 7.13
C PRO A 104 -8.18 -16.67 6.92
N THR A 105 -8.16 -17.57 5.95
CA THR A 105 -6.99 -18.34 5.53
C THR A 105 -5.84 -17.40 5.18
N THR A 106 -6.18 -16.23 4.62
CA THR A 106 -5.27 -15.15 4.24
C THR A 106 -4.52 -14.50 5.40
N ARG A 107 -4.94 -14.72 6.66
CA ARG A 107 -4.24 -14.23 7.85
C ARG A 107 -2.88 -14.91 8.05
N SER A 108 -2.79 -16.19 7.71
CA SER A 108 -1.55 -16.96 7.74
C SER A 108 -0.86 -16.85 6.39
N LEU A 109 0.21 -16.05 6.32
CA LEU A 109 0.98 -15.85 5.08
C LEU A 109 1.47 -17.17 4.48
N VAL A 110 1.85 -18.13 5.33
CA VAL A 110 2.28 -19.46 4.89
C VAL A 110 1.12 -20.19 4.21
N SER A 111 -0.08 -20.11 4.78
CA SER A 111 -1.28 -20.70 4.20
C SER A 111 -1.71 -19.98 2.92
N THR A 112 -1.62 -18.65 2.87
CA THR A 112 -1.89 -17.84 1.66
C THR A 112 -0.92 -18.19 0.53
N SER A 113 0.38 -18.23 0.81
CA SER A 113 1.42 -18.60 -0.16
C SER A 113 1.26 -20.04 -0.63
N SER A 114 1.02 -20.97 0.29
CA SER A 114 0.75 -22.37 -0.04
C SER A 114 -0.49 -22.49 -0.92
N PHE A 115 -1.57 -21.76 -0.61
CA PHE A 115 -2.77 -21.72 -1.42
C PHE A 115 -2.50 -21.13 -2.82
N LEU A 116 -1.82 -19.99 -2.93
CA LEU A 116 -1.47 -19.38 -4.21
C LEU A 116 -0.60 -20.30 -5.07
N TYR A 117 0.37 -20.98 -4.43
CA TYR A 117 1.25 -21.94 -5.08
C TYR A 117 0.48 -23.18 -5.58
N HIS A 118 -0.34 -23.81 -4.74
CA HIS A 118 -1.10 -25.01 -5.08
C HIS A 118 -2.25 -24.75 -6.05
N THR A 119 -2.89 -23.58 -5.93
CA THR A 119 -4.01 -23.22 -6.79
C THR A 119 -3.52 -22.74 -8.14
N GLY A 120 -2.21 -22.52 -8.32
CA GLY A 120 -1.54 -22.50 -9.61
C GLY A 120 -2.05 -21.43 -10.56
N ASP A 121 -1.42 -20.26 -10.52
CA ASP A 121 -0.84 -19.68 -11.74
C ASP A 121 0.10 -18.52 -11.36
N LEU A 122 1.41 -18.75 -11.45
CA LEU A 122 2.40 -17.65 -11.37
C LEU A 122 2.10 -16.57 -12.43
N GLN A 123 1.44 -16.94 -13.54
CA GLN A 123 1.04 -15.96 -14.55
C GLN A 123 -0.04 -15.00 -14.03
N ILE A 124 -0.92 -15.41 -13.12
CA ILE A 124 -1.90 -14.48 -12.51
C ILE A 124 -1.15 -13.46 -11.65
N PHE A 125 -0.20 -13.91 -10.82
CA PHE A 125 0.64 -13.02 -10.01
C PHE A 125 1.44 -12.04 -10.88
N LEU A 126 2.06 -12.53 -11.95
CA LEU A 126 2.84 -11.71 -12.89
C LEU A 126 1.97 -10.75 -13.70
N LYS A 127 0.73 -11.11 -14.05
CA LYS A 127 -0.22 -10.20 -14.72
C LYS A 127 -0.61 -9.03 -13.82
N GLY A 128 -0.95 -9.32 -12.56
CA GLY A 128 -1.19 -8.27 -11.56
C GLY A 128 0.04 -7.38 -11.37
N LEU A 129 1.25 -7.97 -11.35
CA LEU A 129 2.50 -7.22 -11.21
C LEU A 129 2.75 -6.32 -12.43
N GLN A 130 2.59 -6.86 -13.65
CA GLN A 130 2.75 -6.11 -14.89
C GLN A 130 1.79 -4.91 -14.94
N MET A 131 0.52 -5.14 -14.58
CA MET A 131 -0.48 -4.08 -14.55
C MET A 131 -0.19 -3.05 -13.44
N GLY A 132 0.35 -3.48 -12.30
CA GLY A 132 0.81 -2.60 -11.23
C GLY A 132 1.99 -1.72 -11.65
N VAL A 133 2.96 -2.29 -12.39
CA VAL A 133 4.06 -1.52 -12.98
C VAL A 133 3.53 -0.48 -13.95
N VAL A 134 2.58 -0.84 -14.82
CA VAL A 134 1.94 0.11 -15.75
C VAL A 134 1.21 1.23 -14.99
N TYR A 135 0.44 0.87 -13.96
CA TYR A 135 -0.26 1.86 -13.13
C TYR A 135 0.71 2.84 -12.47
N ARG A 136 1.77 2.34 -11.83
CA ARG A 136 2.77 3.17 -11.15
C ARG A 136 3.54 4.06 -12.12
N ALA A 137 3.97 3.53 -13.26
CA ALA A 137 4.66 4.31 -14.29
C ALA A 137 3.76 5.43 -14.84
N ALA A 138 2.49 5.14 -15.11
CA ALA A 138 1.53 6.14 -15.57
C ALA A 138 1.22 7.19 -14.49
N HIS A 139 1.10 6.77 -13.23
CA HIS A 139 0.87 7.67 -12.10
C HIS A 139 2.04 8.64 -11.93
N LEU A 140 3.27 8.14 -11.96
CA LEU A 140 4.49 8.94 -11.90
C LEU A 140 4.56 9.93 -13.07
N ALA A 141 4.34 9.46 -14.30
CA ALA A 141 4.40 10.29 -15.50
C ALA A 141 3.39 11.45 -15.43
N ILE A 142 2.15 11.17 -15.02
CA ILE A 142 1.09 12.19 -14.91
C ILE A 142 1.38 13.14 -13.74
N THR A 143 1.83 12.64 -12.60
CA THR A 143 2.20 13.48 -11.44
C THR A 143 3.34 14.44 -11.79
N ASN A 144 4.42 13.94 -12.38
CA ASN A 144 5.54 14.78 -12.81
C ASN A 144 5.12 15.80 -13.88
N LEU A 145 4.27 15.41 -14.84
CA LEU A 145 3.75 16.33 -15.85
C LEU A 145 2.95 17.46 -15.19
N LEU A 146 2.09 17.14 -14.22
CA LEU A 146 1.28 18.12 -13.49
C LEU A 146 2.14 19.04 -12.61
N GLU A 147 3.15 18.50 -11.93
CA GLU A 147 4.12 19.28 -11.14
C GLU A 147 4.87 20.29 -12.01
N ILE A 148 5.37 19.88 -13.18
CA ILE A 148 6.14 20.75 -14.07
C ILE A 148 5.26 21.82 -14.73
N THR A 149 4.02 21.46 -15.11
CA THR A 149 3.17 22.32 -15.94
C THR A 149 2.23 23.24 -15.15
N LEU A 150 1.55 22.72 -14.13
CA LEU A 150 0.46 23.41 -13.43
C LEU A 150 0.78 23.72 -11.97
N PHE A 151 1.48 22.82 -11.29
CA PHE A 151 1.71 22.88 -9.83
C PHE A 151 3.17 23.06 -9.47
N ARG A 152 3.85 24.01 -10.15
CA ARG A 152 5.28 24.28 -9.96
C ARG A 152 5.64 24.75 -8.55
N HIS A 153 4.67 25.28 -7.80
CA HIS A 153 4.88 25.73 -6.43
C HIS A 153 4.89 24.55 -5.46
N ARG A 154 5.87 24.47 -4.54
CA ARG A 154 6.04 23.36 -3.59
C ARG A 154 4.77 23.02 -2.80
N LEU A 155 4.02 24.05 -2.38
CA LEU A 155 2.74 23.90 -1.66
C LEU A 155 1.62 23.21 -2.49
N LEU A 156 1.74 23.17 -3.82
CA LEU A 156 0.74 22.59 -4.72
C LEU A 156 1.14 21.19 -5.21
N MET A 157 2.36 20.72 -4.93
CA MET A 157 2.81 19.38 -5.31
C MET A 157 1.88 18.27 -4.79
N PRO A 158 1.37 18.30 -3.54
CA PRO A 158 0.42 17.29 -3.06
C PRO A 158 -0.87 17.22 -3.90
N VAL A 159 -1.28 18.33 -4.52
CA VAL A 159 -2.48 18.39 -5.38
C VAL A 159 -2.26 17.62 -6.68
N ALA A 160 -1.04 17.65 -7.24
CA ALA A 160 -0.68 16.87 -8.42
C ALA A 160 -0.88 15.37 -8.17
N HIS A 161 -0.39 14.86 -7.04
CA HIS A 161 -0.55 13.46 -6.64
C HIS A 161 -2.03 13.05 -6.52
N VAL A 162 -2.86 13.91 -5.92
CA VAL A 162 -4.31 13.67 -5.79
C VAL A 162 -4.99 13.59 -7.16
N ILE A 163 -4.69 14.54 -8.05
CA ILE A 163 -5.28 14.59 -9.39
C ILE A 163 -4.86 13.37 -10.22
N SER A 164 -3.58 12.99 -10.19
CA SER A 164 -3.10 11.77 -10.84
C SER A 164 -3.89 10.55 -10.36
N THR A 165 -4.03 10.37 -9.06
CA THR A 165 -4.77 9.23 -8.50
C THR A 165 -6.22 9.18 -8.97
N LEU A 166 -6.88 10.34 -9.12
CA LEU A 166 -8.25 10.43 -9.63
C LEU A 166 -8.38 10.10 -11.11
N VAL A 167 -7.45 10.62 -11.92
CA VAL A 167 -7.42 10.36 -13.37
C VAL A 167 -7.13 8.88 -13.63
N LEU A 168 -6.26 8.26 -12.83
CA LEU A 168 -5.89 6.86 -12.94
C LEU A 168 -6.79 5.90 -12.13
N ALA A 169 -7.90 6.35 -11.55
CA ALA A 169 -8.76 5.49 -10.72
C ALA A 169 -9.30 4.25 -11.49
N GLU A 170 -9.65 4.41 -12.77
CA GLU A 170 -10.07 3.28 -13.61
C GLU A 170 -8.89 2.32 -13.93
N LEU A 171 -7.67 2.86 -14.02
CA LEU A 171 -6.47 2.05 -14.22
C LEU A 171 -6.11 1.26 -12.96
N HIS A 172 -6.27 1.86 -11.79
CA HIS A 172 -6.16 1.18 -10.49
C HIS A 172 -7.19 0.05 -10.37
N MET A 173 -8.44 0.30 -10.77
CA MET A 173 -9.46 -0.76 -10.85
C MET A 173 -9.03 -1.91 -11.77
N ALA A 174 -8.48 -1.60 -12.95
CA ALA A 174 -7.98 -2.64 -13.86
C ALA A 174 -6.78 -3.42 -13.28
N TRP A 175 -5.93 -2.76 -12.49
CA TRP A 175 -4.87 -3.42 -11.72
C TRP A 175 -5.45 -4.37 -10.68
N THR A 176 -6.40 -3.92 -9.86
CA THR A 176 -7.14 -4.77 -8.92
C THR A 176 -7.79 -5.96 -9.62
N HIS A 177 -8.43 -5.74 -10.78
CA HIS A 177 -9.05 -6.79 -11.60
C HIS A 177 -8.02 -7.80 -12.12
N ALA A 178 -6.88 -7.35 -12.60
CA ALA A 178 -5.79 -8.22 -13.05
C ALA A 178 -5.21 -9.05 -11.89
N THR A 179 -5.15 -8.48 -10.69
CA THR A 179 -4.70 -9.17 -9.48
C THR A 179 -5.70 -10.23 -9.04
N ILE A 180 -7.00 -9.93 -9.03
CA ILE A 180 -8.00 -10.87 -8.49
C ILE A 180 -8.52 -11.91 -9.47
N SER A 181 -8.56 -11.58 -10.77
CA SER A 181 -9.17 -12.41 -11.80
C SER A 181 -8.28 -13.59 -12.13
N ALA A 182 -8.82 -14.80 -11.99
CA ALA A 182 -8.11 -15.99 -12.44
C ALA A 182 -8.13 -16.15 -13.98
N THR A 183 -9.12 -15.59 -14.67
CA THR A 183 -9.19 -15.68 -16.13
C THR A 183 -8.42 -14.53 -16.77
N SER A 184 -7.60 -14.87 -17.76
CA SER A 184 -6.66 -13.97 -18.44
C SER A 184 -7.30 -12.78 -19.20
N SER A 185 -8.61 -12.78 -19.39
CA SER A 185 -9.24 -11.85 -20.33
C SER A 185 -9.70 -10.52 -19.70
N THR A 186 -9.88 -10.47 -18.38
CA THR A 186 -10.67 -9.40 -17.73
C THR A 186 -9.81 -8.21 -17.29
N GLY A 187 -8.54 -8.43 -16.95
CA GLY A 187 -7.58 -7.38 -16.54
C GLY A 187 -6.75 -6.76 -17.67
N SER A 188 -7.15 -6.92 -18.94
CA SER A 188 -6.38 -6.39 -20.07
C SER A 188 -6.63 -4.89 -20.26
N LEU A 189 -5.55 -4.11 -20.38
CA LEU A 189 -5.58 -2.68 -20.74
C LEU A 189 -6.42 -2.39 -21.99
N LEU A 190 -6.43 -3.32 -22.95
CA LEU A 190 -7.19 -3.21 -24.20
C LEU A 190 -8.71 -3.18 -23.99
N LYS A 191 -9.20 -3.65 -22.85
CA LYS A 191 -10.63 -3.64 -22.50
C LYS A 191 -11.01 -2.46 -21.60
N LEU A 192 -10.05 -1.64 -21.19
CA LEU A 192 -10.31 -0.46 -20.37
C LEU A 192 -11.01 0.60 -21.22
N ARG A 193 -12.34 0.65 -21.12
CA ARG A 193 -13.16 1.68 -21.75
C ARG A 193 -13.65 2.64 -20.68
N HIS A 194 -13.34 3.92 -20.86
CA HIS A 194 -13.77 4.96 -19.95
C HIS A 194 -15.30 4.92 -19.76
N ASN A 195 -15.73 4.87 -18.49
CA ASN A 195 -17.14 4.90 -18.15
C ASN A 195 -17.35 5.89 -17.01
N HIS A 196 -17.86 7.07 -17.36
CA HIS A 196 -18.11 8.15 -16.41
C HIS A 196 -18.90 7.74 -15.16
N LYS A 197 -19.84 6.77 -15.26
CA LYS A 197 -20.58 6.27 -14.09
C LYS A 197 -19.69 5.46 -13.15
N THR A 198 -18.85 4.59 -13.71
CA THR A 198 -17.87 3.80 -12.96
C THR A 198 -16.83 4.71 -12.33
N TRP A 199 -16.23 5.60 -13.12
CA TRP A 199 -15.27 6.60 -12.64
C TRP A 199 -15.83 7.43 -11.48
N ARG A 200 -17.05 7.98 -11.61
CA ARG A 200 -17.66 8.80 -10.55
C ARG A 200 -17.86 8.04 -9.24
N THR A 201 -18.10 6.73 -9.31
CA THR A 201 -18.30 5.90 -8.11
C THR A 201 -16.95 5.62 -7.43
N LEU A 202 -15.90 5.37 -8.22
CA LEU A 202 -14.52 5.16 -7.74
C LEU A 202 -13.87 6.47 -7.25
N ALA A 203 -14.22 7.61 -7.85
CA ALA A 203 -13.57 8.89 -7.60
C ALA A 203 -13.64 9.31 -6.13
N MET A 204 -14.73 9.04 -5.41
CA MET A 204 -14.85 9.42 -4.00
C MET A 204 -13.90 8.67 -3.06
N PRO A 205 -13.89 7.32 -3.00
CA PRO A 205 -12.90 6.60 -2.20
C PRO A 205 -11.47 6.89 -2.65
N SER A 206 -11.22 7.02 -3.96
CA SER A 206 -9.90 7.41 -4.48
C SER A 206 -9.49 8.80 -4.02
N LEU A 207 -10.39 9.79 -4.03
CA LEU A 207 -10.12 11.16 -3.57
C LEU A 207 -9.76 11.18 -2.09
N VAL A 208 -10.60 10.56 -1.25
CA VAL A 208 -10.40 10.55 0.21
C VAL A 208 -9.08 9.87 0.56
N GLY A 209 -8.80 8.72 -0.05
CA GLY A 209 -7.54 8.01 0.14
C GLY A 209 -6.33 8.80 -0.37
N ALA A 210 -6.43 9.42 -1.55
CA ALA A 210 -5.33 10.18 -2.15
C ALA A 210 -5.01 11.45 -1.35
N VAL A 211 -6.02 12.19 -0.89
CA VAL A 211 -5.83 13.38 -0.04
C VAL A 211 -5.17 12.98 1.27
N ALA A 212 -5.61 11.89 1.91
CA ALA A 212 -5.01 11.42 3.15
C ALA A 212 -3.55 10.98 2.96
N ARG A 213 -3.22 10.28 1.86
CA ARG A 213 -1.83 9.92 1.54
C ARG A 213 -0.96 11.15 1.27
N ALA A 214 -1.45 12.09 0.48
CA ALA A 214 -0.76 13.33 0.19
C ALA A 214 -0.49 14.16 1.46
N LEU A 215 -1.43 14.14 2.43
CA LEU A 215 -1.21 14.76 3.74
C LEU A 215 -0.16 14.01 4.55
N ILE A 216 -0.15 12.68 4.55
CA ILE A 216 0.86 11.88 5.27
C ILE A 216 2.27 12.21 4.76
N GLU A 217 2.42 12.39 3.46
CA GLU A 217 3.70 12.73 2.83
C GLU A 217 4.10 14.19 3.06
N TYR A 218 3.12 15.10 3.13
CA TYR A 218 3.38 16.53 3.29
C TYR A 218 3.61 16.95 4.76
N ILE A 219 3.06 16.23 5.74
CA ILE A 219 3.16 16.58 7.17
C ILE A 219 4.62 16.72 7.65
N PRO A 220 5.56 15.80 7.34
CA PRO A 220 6.95 15.94 7.76
C PRO A 220 7.61 17.22 7.24
N ASP A 221 7.45 17.52 5.95
CA ASP A 221 7.97 18.74 5.31
C ASP A 221 7.37 20.02 5.89
N ALA A 222 6.06 20.01 6.13
CA ALA A 222 5.36 21.14 6.73
C ALA A 222 5.77 21.35 8.19
N ALA A 223 6.00 20.27 8.92
CA ALA A 223 6.54 20.32 10.26
C ALA A 223 7.96 20.88 10.24
N ASP A 224 8.87 20.36 9.43
CA ASP A 224 10.26 20.80 9.35
C ASP A 224 10.37 22.32 9.12
N SER A 225 9.66 22.82 8.10
CA SER A 225 9.59 24.26 7.81
C SER A 225 8.98 25.10 8.93
N SER A 226 7.99 24.58 9.65
CA SER A 226 7.38 25.27 10.80
C SER A 226 8.32 25.26 12.01
N PHE A 227 8.97 24.13 12.29
CA PHE A 227 9.88 23.96 13.42
C PHE A 227 11.13 24.81 13.26
N ASP A 228 11.69 24.93 12.04
CA ASP A 228 12.79 25.86 11.74
C ASP A 228 12.41 27.33 11.98
N LEU A 229 11.13 27.68 11.76
CA LEU A 229 10.62 29.05 11.92
C LEU A 229 10.31 29.40 13.38
N PHE A 230 9.79 28.46 14.17
CA PHE A 230 9.43 28.68 15.58
C PHE A 230 10.58 28.42 16.56
N PHE A 231 11.48 27.50 16.23
CA PHE A 231 12.59 27.09 17.09
C PHE A 231 13.89 27.23 16.31
N ARG A 232 14.55 28.39 16.47
CA ARG A 232 15.90 28.61 15.93
C ARG A 232 16.81 27.50 16.46
N LYS A 233 17.24 26.58 15.58
CA LYS A 233 17.95 25.31 15.90
C LYS A 233 18.84 25.44 17.15
N PRO A 234 18.44 24.86 18.30
CA PRO A 234 19.41 24.56 19.33
C PRO A 234 20.19 23.34 18.83
N GLU A 235 21.45 23.54 18.47
CA GLU A 235 22.40 22.45 18.24
C GLU A 235 22.33 21.50 19.45
N ASP A 236 21.99 20.22 19.20
CA ASP A 236 22.21 19.08 20.10
C ASP A 236 21.27 18.83 21.29
N SER A 237 19.97 19.15 21.19
CA SER A 237 19.01 18.58 22.17
C SER A 237 18.30 17.33 21.63
N VAL A 238 18.65 16.16 22.16
CA VAL A 238 17.97 14.87 21.90
C VAL A 238 16.46 14.96 22.11
N HIS A 239 16.03 15.83 23.05
CA HIS A 239 14.62 16.11 23.32
C HIS A 239 13.90 16.81 22.15
N TYR A 240 14.60 17.61 21.34
CA TYR A 240 14.03 18.29 20.18
C TYR A 240 13.75 17.31 19.04
N VAL A 241 14.69 16.43 18.74
CA VAL A 241 14.53 15.37 17.72
C VAL A 241 13.36 14.45 18.10
N ALA A 242 13.31 14.00 19.37
CA ALA A 242 12.23 13.16 19.85
C ALA A 242 10.86 13.85 19.77
N LEU A 243 10.77 15.14 20.09
CA LEU A 243 9.50 15.88 20.02
C LEU A 243 9.05 16.11 18.57
N PHE A 244 9.98 16.44 17.68
CA PHE A 244 9.72 16.57 16.24
C PHE A 244 9.20 15.25 15.64
N GLU A 245 9.91 14.15 15.88
CA GLU A 245 9.52 12.82 15.40
C GLU A 245 8.16 12.40 15.94
N VAL A 246 7.92 12.52 17.26
CA VAL A 246 6.61 12.17 17.84
C VAL A 246 5.49 13.05 17.28
N SER A 247 5.75 14.35 17.09
CA SER A 247 4.75 15.30 16.58
C SER A 247 4.35 15.06 15.13
N THR A 248 5.24 14.48 14.32
CA THR A 248 4.99 14.14 12.91
C THR A 248 4.46 12.71 12.75
N MET A 249 4.95 11.77 13.56
CA MET A 249 4.59 10.35 13.54
C MET A 249 3.16 10.07 14.02
N LEU A 250 2.71 10.73 15.10
CA LEU A 250 1.37 10.48 15.64
C LEU A 250 0.23 10.89 14.68
N PRO A 251 0.21 12.09 14.07
CA PRO A 251 -0.87 12.48 13.17
C PRO A 251 -0.87 11.68 11.87
N THR A 252 0.30 11.33 11.33
CA THR A 252 0.43 10.48 10.13
C THR A 252 -0.08 9.07 10.40
N LEU A 253 0.25 8.48 11.56
CA LEU A 253 -0.30 7.21 12.03
C LEU A 253 -1.83 7.28 12.14
N ILE A 254 -2.36 8.32 12.79
CA ILE A 254 -3.81 8.50 12.95
C ILE A 254 -4.50 8.61 11.60
N LEU A 255 -3.97 9.39 10.64
CA LEU A 255 -4.53 9.52 9.29
C LEU A 255 -4.52 8.19 8.53
N ARG A 256 -3.41 7.45 8.61
CA ARG A 256 -3.27 6.14 7.96
C ARG A 256 -4.32 5.16 8.48
N VAL A 257 -4.46 5.11 9.81
CA VAL A 257 -5.38 4.24 10.53
C VAL A 257 -6.84 4.64 10.27
N SER A 258 -7.18 5.90 10.49
CA SER A 258 -8.57 6.35 10.46
C SER A 258 -9.13 6.66 9.07
N VAL A 259 -8.28 6.97 8.08
CA VAL A 259 -8.72 7.41 6.75
C VAL A 259 -8.19 6.53 5.64
N VAL A 260 -6.87 6.32 5.53
CA VAL A 260 -6.28 5.61 4.38
C VAL A 260 -6.72 4.16 4.32
N LEU A 261 -6.65 3.43 5.43
CA LEU A 261 -7.06 2.03 5.50
C LEU A 261 -8.54 1.83 5.12
N PRO A 262 -9.52 2.48 5.76
CA PRO A 262 -10.92 2.29 5.40
C PRO A 262 -11.25 2.79 3.99
N ALA A 263 -10.60 3.86 3.51
CA ALA A 263 -10.75 4.29 2.11
C ALA A 263 -10.22 3.22 1.12
N SER A 264 -9.10 2.56 1.45
CA SER A 264 -8.52 1.49 0.62
C SER A 264 -9.40 0.25 0.59
N ILE A 265 -9.95 -0.15 1.75
CA ILE A 265 -10.94 -1.25 1.81
C ILE A 265 -12.14 -0.92 0.94
N ALA A 266 -12.67 0.31 1.07
CA ALA A 266 -13.82 0.73 0.32
C ALA A 266 -13.57 0.76 -1.19
N LEU A 267 -12.40 1.24 -1.60
CA LEU A 267 -11.97 1.26 -3.00
C LEU A 267 -11.90 -0.16 -3.56
N ILE A 268 -11.20 -1.09 -2.87
CA ILE A 268 -11.02 -2.47 -3.33
C ILE A 268 -12.36 -3.20 -3.45
N LEU A 269 -13.27 -3.04 -2.47
CA LEU A 269 -14.60 -3.64 -2.54
C LEU A 269 -15.43 -3.11 -3.70
N LEU A 270 -15.33 -1.81 -3.96
CA LEU A 270 -16.02 -1.17 -5.07
C LEU A 270 -15.45 -1.63 -6.41
N GLU A 271 -14.13 -1.69 -6.55
CA GLU A 271 -13.45 -2.21 -7.73
C GLU A 271 -13.82 -3.66 -8.00
N ALA A 272 -13.77 -4.53 -6.99
CA ALA A 272 -14.18 -5.92 -7.10
C ALA A 272 -15.66 -6.06 -7.53
N SER A 273 -16.54 -5.14 -7.13
CA SER A 273 -17.96 -5.16 -7.51
C SER A 273 -18.23 -4.93 -9.00
N PHE A 274 -17.25 -4.40 -9.74
CA PHE A 274 -17.33 -4.24 -11.20
C PHE A 274 -16.86 -5.49 -11.96
N LEU A 275 -16.30 -6.50 -11.28
CA LEU A 275 -15.92 -7.76 -11.91
C LEU A 275 -17.18 -8.61 -12.21
N PRO A 276 -17.23 -9.35 -13.34
CA PRO A 276 -18.36 -10.23 -13.63
C PRO A 276 -18.56 -11.31 -12.55
N GLU A 277 -19.82 -11.59 -12.20
CA GLU A 277 -20.18 -12.56 -11.15
C GLU A 277 -19.70 -14.00 -11.42
N THR A 278 -19.58 -14.36 -12.69
CA THR A 278 -19.13 -15.67 -13.16
C THR A 278 -17.62 -15.87 -13.04
N GLU A 279 -16.87 -14.79 -12.82
CA GLU A 279 -15.41 -14.79 -12.77
C GLU A 279 -14.92 -15.51 -11.52
N THR A 280 -13.96 -16.41 -11.70
CA THR A 280 -13.26 -17.07 -10.59
C THR A 280 -12.14 -16.18 -10.09
N THR A 281 -11.98 -16.10 -8.77
CA THR A 281 -11.00 -15.22 -8.13
C THR A 281 -9.86 -15.99 -7.48
N ILE A 282 -8.76 -15.32 -7.18
CA ILE A 282 -7.67 -15.87 -6.38
C ILE A 282 -8.03 -16.04 -4.90
N VAL A 283 -9.22 -15.63 -4.46
CA VAL A 283 -9.63 -15.68 -3.05
C VAL A 283 -10.00 -17.11 -2.66
N PRO A 284 -9.57 -17.60 -1.47
CA PRO A 284 -9.98 -18.91 -0.97
C PRO A 284 -11.51 -19.00 -0.78
N GLY A 285 -12.10 -19.98 -1.44
CA GLY A 285 -13.51 -20.38 -1.32
C GLY A 285 -13.71 -21.53 -0.33
N THR A 286 -14.83 -22.23 -0.45
CA THR A 286 -15.10 -23.42 0.37
C THR A 286 -14.25 -24.61 -0.09
N ASN A 287 -13.76 -25.41 0.85
CA ASN A 287 -12.99 -26.63 0.61
C ASN A 287 -11.69 -26.45 -0.21
N GLY A 288 -10.98 -25.34 -0.03
CA GLY A 288 -9.67 -25.11 -0.66
C GLY A 288 -9.73 -24.83 -2.18
N ARG A 289 -10.91 -24.47 -2.71
CA ARG A 289 -11.10 -24.06 -4.12
C ARG A 289 -11.13 -22.54 -4.26
N ARG A 290 -10.98 -22.01 -5.47
CA ARG A 290 -11.16 -20.59 -5.80
C ARG A 290 -12.60 -20.14 -5.55
N ALA A 291 -12.79 -18.97 -4.94
CA ALA A 291 -14.10 -18.35 -4.78
C ALA A 291 -14.56 -17.69 -6.09
N ARG A 292 -15.85 -17.78 -6.42
CA ARG A 292 -16.47 -16.99 -7.49
C ARG A 292 -16.83 -15.61 -6.97
N MET A 293 -16.80 -14.60 -7.85
CA MET A 293 -17.18 -13.23 -7.47
C MET A 293 -18.61 -13.15 -6.90
N SER A 294 -19.54 -13.97 -7.41
CA SER A 294 -20.89 -14.11 -6.85
C SER A 294 -20.93 -14.59 -5.39
N ALA A 295 -19.92 -15.30 -4.90
CA ALA A 295 -19.83 -15.71 -3.50
C ALA A 295 -19.22 -14.63 -2.59
N LEU A 296 -18.53 -13.63 -3.17
CA LEU A 296 -17.76 -12.63 -2.42
C LEU A 296 -18.57 -11.37 -2.10
N VAL A 297 -19.40 -10.91 -3.04
CA VAL A 297 -19.99 -9.54 -2.96
C VAL A 297 -21.53 -9.55 -2.94
N TRP A 298 -22.18 -10.63 -3.39
CA TRP A 298 -23.60 -10.67 -3.81
C TRP A 298 -24.65 -10.15 -2.82
N GLY A 299 -24.46 -10.35 -1.51
CA GLY A 299 -25.41 -9.86 -0.49
C GLY A 299 -25.36 -8.35 -0.18
N LYS A 300 -24.29 -7.67 -0.61
CA LYS A 300 -24.01 -6.25 -0.26
C LYS A 300 -23.74 -5.37 -1.48
N ILE A 301 -23.80 -5.90 -2.71
CA ILE A 301 -23.60 -5.15 -3.97
C ILE A 301 -24.46 -3.89 -4.03
N SER A 302 -25.72 -3.95 -3.56
CA SER A 302 -26.61 -2.78 -3.56
C SER A 302 -26.09 -1.64 -2.68
N LYS A 303 -25.55 -1.97 -1.50
CA LYS A 303 -24.94 -1.01 -0.57
C LYS A 303 -23.58 -0.53 -1.06
N ILE A 304 -22.82 -1.38 -1.75
CA ILE A 304 -21.55 -1.00 -2.39
C ILE A 304 -21.80 -0.05 -3.57
N ARG A 305 -22.82 -0.34 -4.38
CA ARG A 305 -23.25 0.48 -5.51
C ARG A 305 -23.95 1.78 -5.08
N SER A 306 -24.42 1.88 -3.84
CA SER A 306 -24.93 3.15 -3.27
C SER A 306 -23.85 4.19 -2.97
N GLY A 307 -22.57 3.84 -3.14
CA GLY A 307 -21.43 4.77 -3.05
C GLY A 307 -20.69 4.70 -1.72
N PHE A 308 -19.75 5.64 -1.55
CA PHE A 308 -18.74 5.62 -0.48
C PHE A 308 -19.31 5.48 0.93
N GLY A 309 -20.36 6.24 1.29
CA GLY A 309 -20.98 6.15 2.63
C GLY A 309 -21.60 4.76 2.92
N GLY A 310 -22.11 4.08 1.88
CA GLY A 310 -22.63 2.72 2.00
C GLY A 310 -21.51 1.70 2.24
N VAL A 311 -20.37 1.86 1.55
CA VAL A 311 -19.19 0.99 1.68
C VAL A 311 -18.44 1.23 2.99
N TYR A 312 -18.31 2.48 3.44
CA TYR A 312 -17.65 2.80 4.71
C TYR A 312 -18.37 2.13 5.88
N GLY A 313 -19.70 2.09 5.86
CA GLY A 313 -20.52 1.33 6.80
C GLY A 313 -20.53 -0.19 6.58
N LEU A 314 -19.74 -0.73 5.65
CA LEU A 314 -19.45 -2.16 5.51
C LEU A 314 -18.10 -2.55 6.11
N VAL A 315 -17.17 -1.59 6.25
CA VAL A 315 -15.85 -1.82 6.84
C VAL A 315 -16.03 -2.24 8.30
N ARG A 316 -15.78 -3.52 8.58
CA ARG A 316 -15.85 -4.08 9.94
C ARG A 316 -14.50 -3.95 10.64
N GLY A 317 -14.55 -3.76 11.96
CA GLY A 317 -13.37 -3.60 12.80
C GLY A 317 -12.41 -4.79 12.76
N SER A 318 -12.89 -6.02 12.53
CA SER A 318 -12.03 -7.21 12.40
C SER A 318 -11.12 -7.15 11.17
N THR A 319 -11.68 -6.84 9.99
CA THR A 319 -10.91 -6.68 8.74
C THR A 319 -9.86 -5.59 8.90
N TYR A 320 -10.24 -4.52 9.60
CA TYR A 320 -9.34 -3.42 9.94
C TYR A 320 -8.13 -3.88 10.78
N PHE A 321 -8.36 -4.63 11.86
CA PHE A 321 -7.27 -5.19 12.68
C PHE A 321 -6.38 -6.16 11.91
N TRP A 322 -6.95 -6.99 11.02
CA TRP A 322 -6.16 -7.92 10.22
C TRP A 322 -5.30 -7.22 9.17
N LEU A 323 -5.79 -6.15 8.55
CA LEU A 323 -4.98 -5.33 7.65
C LEU A 323 -3.87 -4.60 8.38
N TRP A 324 -4.13 -4.15 9.61
CA TRP A 324 -3.09 -3.58 10.47
C TRP A 324 -2.01 -4.63 10.81
N GLU A 325 -2.42 -5.85 11.17
CA GLU A 325 -1.52 -6.97 11.41
C GLU A 325 -0.68 -7.28 10.16
N LEU A 326 -1.29 -7.25 8.97
CA LEU A 326 -0.61 -7.46 7.69
C LEU A 326 0.41 -6.36 7.38
N HIS A 327 0.04 -5.09 7.62
CA HIS A 327 0.93 -3.94 7.45
C HIS A 327 2.14 -4.04 8.39
N ALA A 328 1.92 -4.40 9.65
CA ALA A 328 3.02 -4.62 10.60
C ALA A 328 3.96 -5.74 10.15
N LYS A 329 3.43 -6.86 9.64
CA LYS A 329 4.25 -7.96 9.07
C LYS A 329 5.06 -7.51 7.86
N ARG A 330 4.48 -6.69 6.97
CA ARG A 330 5.17 -6.10 5.83
C ARG A 330 6.36 -5.25 6.29
N CYS A 331 6.13 -4.32 7.21
CA CYS A 331 7.18 -3.44 7.72
C CYS A 331 8.31 -4.23 8.39
N LEU A 332 7.99 -5.24 9.19
CA LEU A 332 9.01 -6.12 9.80
C LEU A 332 9.85 -6.85 8.75
N LEU A 333 9.24 -7.33 7.68
CA LEU A 333 9.96 -8.01 6.60
C LEU A 333 10.85 -7.06 5.81
N GLN A 334 10.35 -5.86 5.48
CA GLN A 334 11.12 -4.82 4.80
C GLN A 334 12.33 -4.40 5.64
N THR A 335 12.11 -4.06 6.91
CA THR A 335 13.17 -3.80 7.88
C THR A 335 14.23 -4.92 7.92
N ALA A 336 13.81 -6.19 7.90
CA ALA A 336 14.74 -7.32 7.92
C ALA A 336 15.57 -7.42 6.63
N VAL A 337 14.97 -7.16 5.47
CA VAL A 337 15.66 -7.11 4.17
C VAL A 337 16.67 -5.97 4.15
N ASP A 338 16.26 -4.76 4.53
CA ASP A 338 17.12 -3.58 4.54
C ASP A 338 18.34 -3.81 5.45
N THR A 339 18.14 -4.50 6.59
CA THR A 339 19.23 -4.89 7.50
C THR A 339 20.21 -5.86 6.86
N VAL A 340 19.71 -6.87 6.15
CA VAL A 340 20.55 -7.86 5.47
C VAL A 340 21.33 -7.20 4.33
N ILE A 341 20.70 -6.31 3.57
CA ILE A 341 21.33 -5.59 2.46
C ILE A 341 22.41 -4.64 3.01
N MET A 342 22.12 -3.90 4.07
CA MET A 342 23.10 -3.07 4.76
C MET A 342 24.29 -3.88 5.29
N TRP A 343 24.03 -5.08 5.83
CA TRP A 343 25.09 -5.98 6.30
C TRP A 343 25.95 -6.52 5.16
N LEU A 344 25.34 -6.94 4.06
CA LEU A 344 26.04 -7.40 2.87
C LEU A 344 26.86 -6.28 2.22
N GLY A 345 26.34 -5.05 2.23
CA GLY A 345 26.96 -3.85 1.67
C GLY A 345 28.16 -3.30 2.44
N GLY A 346 28.59 -3.95 3.53
CA GLY A 346 29.72 -3.49 4.35
C GLY A 346 29.37 -2.35 5.31
N GLY A 347 28.09 -2.04 5.52
CA GLY A 347 27.64 -0.90 6.34
C GLY A 347 28.01 -0.94 7.83
N PHE A 348 28.65 -2.01 8.30
CA PHE A 348 29.17 -2.13 9.67
C PHE A 348 30.70 -1.98 9.78
N GLU A 349 31.41 -1.77 8.66
CA GLU A 349 32.84 -1.47 8.63
C GLU A 349 33.10 0.06 8.53
N VAL A 350 32.66 0.82 9.53
CA VAL A 350 33.11 2.22 9.78
C VAL A 350 33.27 2.47 11.27
#